data_AF-U3P9G8-F1
#
_entry.id   AF-U3P9G8-F1
#
_cell.length_a   1.000
_cell.length_b   1.000
_cell.length_c   1.000
_cell.angle_alpha   90.00
_cell.angle_beta   90.00
_cell.angle_gamma   90.00
#
_symmetry.space_group_name_H-M   'P 1'
#
loop_
_entity.id
_entity.type
_entity.pdbx_description
1 polymer ?
#
loop_
_entity_poly.entity_id
_entity_poly.type
_entity_poly.pdbx_seq_one_letter_code
_entity_poly.pdbx_strand_id
1 'polypeptide(L)'
;MVTSPVFGFAVSRWRGLREEFEVVRQAAYVVAEEETRGAMLNAWGRRLGIDPYSLFLGPAARAYAYASAELVEHWRTHPRPVFQVFEAARFDPDGGVW
;
A
#
# COMPACT_ATOMS: atom_id res chain seq x y z
N MET A 1 -26.87 -16.67 -15.34
CA MET A 1 -26.30 -15.58 -16.15
C MET A 1 -24.92 -16.00 -16.59
N VAL A 2 -24.63 -15.96 -17.89
CA VAL A 2 -23.26 -16.16 -18.38
C VAL A 2 -22.51 -14.85 -18.14
N THR A 3 -21.55 -14.84 -17.23
CA THR A 3 -20.69 -13.69 -16.99
C THR A 3 -19.77 -13.51 -18.21
N SER A 4 -19.63 -12.29 -18.72
CA SER A 4 -18.74 -11.99 -19.85
C SER A 4 -17.31 -12.49 -19.57
N PRO A 5 -16.68 -13.27 -20.47
CA PRO A 5 -15.29 -13.70 -20.33
C PRO A 5 -14.32 -12.53 -20.20
N VAL A 6 -14.57 -11.42 -20.88
CA VAL A 6 -13.76 -10.19 -20.83
C VAL A 6 -13.79 -9.58 -19.42
N PHE A 7 -14.99 -9.46 -18.82
CA PHE A 7 -15.10 -8.96 -17.45
C PHE A 7 -14.50 -9.93 -16.43
N GLY A 8 -14.65 -11.24 -16.65
CA GLY A 8 -14.02 -12.27 -15.82
C GLY A 8 -12.49 -12.15 -15.81
N PHE A 9 -11.87 -12.00 -16.98
CA PHE A 9 -10.43 -11.78 -17.12
C PHE A 9 -9.97 -10.49 -16.42
N ALA A 10 -10.66 -9.37 -16.65
CA ALA A 10 -10.31 -8.09 -16.03
C ALA A 10 -10.35 -8.16 -14.49
N VAL A 11 -11.38 -8.79 -13.92
CA VAL A 11 -11.50 -8.99 -12.47
C VAL A 11 -10.36 -9.87 -11.94
N SER A 12 -10.02 -10.96 -12.63
CA SER A 12 -8.91 -11.84 -12.23
C SER A 12 -7.57 -11.12 -12.30
N ARG A 13 -7.33 -10.31 -13.35
CA ARG A 13 -6.09 -9.52 -13.47
C ARG A 13 -5.98 -8.48 -12.34
N TRP A 14 -7.07 -7.79 -12.03
CA TRP A 14 -7.11 -6.83 -10.93
C TRP A 14 -6.85 -7.48 -9.57
N ARG A 15 -7.40 -8.68 -9.32
CA ARG A 15 -7.10 -9.46 -8.10
C ARG A 15 -5.62 -9.82 -8.01
N GLY A 16 -5.02 -10.29 -9.11
CA GLY A 16 -3.59 -10.57 -9.18
C GLY A 16 -2.74 -9.33 -8.87
N LEU A 17 -3.09 -8.16 -9.43
CA LEU A 17 -2.39 -6.90 -9.11
C LEU A 17 -2.51 -6.53 -7.63
N ARG A 18 -3.65 -6.83 -6.98
CA ARG A 18 -3.78 -6.62 -5.53
C ARG A 18 -2.86 -7.54 -4.75
N GLU A 19 -2.81 -8.82 -5.07
CA GLU A 19 -1.91 -9.78 -4.43
C GLU A 19 -0.44 -9.39 -4.60
N GLU A 20 -0.04 -8.96 -5.80
CA GLU A 20 1.30 -8.42 -6.04
C GLU A 20 1.59 -7.15 -5.21
N PHE A 21 0.60 -6.25 -5.08
CA PHE A 21 0.74 -5.04 -4.28
C PHE A 21 0.89 -5.32 -2.78
N GLU A 22 0.23 -6.35 -2.27
CA GLU A 22 0.40 -6.80 -0.88
C GLU A 22 1.86 -7.11 -0.56
N VAL A 23 2.57 -7.78 -1.48
CA VAL A 23 4.00 -8.08 -1.34
C VAL A 23 4.83 -6.79 -1.26
N VAL A 24 4.57 -5.83 -2.14
CA VAL A 24 5.28 -4.52 -2.14
C VAL A 24 5.01 -3.75 -0.85
N ARG A 25 3.76 -3.74 -0.39
CA ARG A 25 3.39 -3.05 0.85
C ARG A 25 4.03 -3.70 2.06
N GLN A 26 4.05 -5.03 2.12
CA GLN A 26 4.71 -5.77 3.18
C GLN A 26 6.21 -5.47 3.23
N ALA A 27 6.88 -5.46 2.08
CA ALA A 27 8.30 -5.10 2.01
C ALA A 27 8.56 -3.67 2.51
N ALA A 28 7.73 -2.70 2.09
CA ALA A 28 7.84 -1.32 2.55
C ALA A 28 7.63 -1.19 4.07
N TYR A 29 6.71 -1.96 4.65
CA TYR A 29 6.50 -2.00 6.10
C TYR A 29 7.74 -2.52 6.84
N VAL A 30 8.32 -3.65 6.40
CA VAL A 30 9.48 -4.26 7.06
C VAL A 30 10.67 -3.30 7.06
N VAL A 31 10.97 -2.66 5.92
CA VAL A 31 12.06 -1.68 5.84
C VAL A 31 11.81 -0.50 6.79
N ALA A 32 10.58 0.01 6.85
CA ALA A 32 10.24 1.10 7.76
C ALA A 32 10.34 0.68 9.23
N GLU A 33 9.91 -0.53 9.58
CA GLU A 33 9.99 -1.07 10.93
C GLU A 33 11.45 -1.20 11.39
N GLU A 34 12.34 -1.69 10.52
CA GLU A 34 13.78 -1.80 10.79
C GLU A 34 14.44 -0.43 10.98
N GLU A 35 14.24 0.50 10.04
CA GLU A 35 14.83 1.84 10.07
C GLU A 35 14.34 2.68 11.26
N THR A 36 13.06 2.55 11.60
CA THR A 36 12.47 3.24 12.76
C THR A 36 12.69 2.50 14.07
N ARG A 37 13.35 1.32 14.05
CA ARG A 37 13.51 0.43 15.21
C ARG A 37 12.19 0.14 15.92
N GLY A 38 11.11 -0.02 15.15
CA GLY A 38 9.75 -0.22 15.62
C GLY A 38 9.03 1.04 16.12
N ALA A 39 9.68 2.21 16.16
CA ALA A 39 9.08 3.47 16.61
C ALA A 39 8.24 4.13 15.50
N MET A 40 7.20 3.45 14.99
CA MET A 40 6.40 3.91 13.85
C MET A 40 5.22 4.83 14.21
N LEU A 41 4.76 4.80 15.45
CA LEU A 41 3.59 5.56 15.90
C LEU A 41 4.00 6.75 16.76
N ASN A 42 3.29 7.88 16.63
CA ASN A 42 3.38 8.96 17.60
C ASN A 42 2.65 8.61 18.91
N ALA A 43 2.74 9.51 19.90
CA ALA A 43 2.14 9.29 21.21
C ALA A 43 0.63 9.05 21.17
N TRP A 44 -0.08 9.72 20.25
CA TRP A 44 -1.53 9.58 20.11
C TRP A 44 -1.91 8.25 19.46
N GLY A 45 -1.22 7.86 18.38
CA GLY A 45 -1.40 6.56 17.73
C GLY A 45 -1.14 5.39 18.68
N ARG A 46 -0.07 5.47 19.49
CA ARG A 46 0.22 4.47 20.53
C ARG A 46 -0.89 4.39 21.58
N ARG A 47 -1.36 5.54 22.08
CA ARG A 47 -2.44 5.60 23.08
C ARG A 47 -3.75 5.00 22.57
N LEU A 48 -4.04 5.14 21.28
CA LEU A 48 -5.23 4.59 20.63
C LEU A 48 -5.07 3.11 20.23
N GLY A 49 -3.90 2.51 20.40
CA GLY A 49 -3.65 1.12 19.99
C GLY A 49 -3.74 0.92 18.48
N ILE A 50 -3.38 1.94 17.70
CA ILE A 50 -3.35 1.82 16.23
C ILE A 50 -2.33 0.75 15.85
N ASP A 51 -2.72 -0.16 14.98
CA ASP A 51 -1.78 -1.07 14.32
C ASP A 51 -0.86 -0.26 13.39
N PRO A 52 0.48 -0.29 13.58
CA PRO A 52 1.43 0.40 12.70
C PRO A 52 1.30 0.01 11.23
N TYR A 53 1.00 -1.27 10.94
CA TYR A 53 0.81 -1.72 9.56
C TYR A 53 -0.34 -0.99 8.87
N SER A 54 -1.37 -0.62 9.64
CA SER A 54 -2.51 0.14 9.14
C SER A 54 -2.18 1.57 8.66
N LEU A 55 -0.98 2.10 8.93
CA LEU A 55 -0.50 3.37 8.38
C LEU A 55 -0.10 3.25 6.90
N PHE A 56 0.23 2.04 6.45
CA PHE A 56 0.49 1.74 5.04
C PHE A 56 -0.81 1.53 4.26
N LEU A 57 -1.96 1.51 4.95
CA LEU A 57 -3.29 1.38 4.38
C LEU A 57 -3.98 2.74 4.23
N GLY A 58 -4.86 2.84 3.23
CA GLY A 58 -5.83 3.92 3.14
C GLY A 58 -5.23 5.33 2.91
N PRO A 59 -5.96 6.38 3.34
CA PRO A 59 -5.61 7.77 3.05
C PRO A 59 -4.36 8.26 3.77
N ALA A 60 -3.55 9.05 3.07
CA ALA A 60 -2.32 9.63 3.62
C ALA A 60 -2.60 10.50 4.86
N ALA A 61 -3.66 11.31 4.86
CA ALA A 61 -3.99 12.18 6.00
C ALA A 61 -4.11 11.41 7.32
N ARG A 62 -4.75 10.23 7.30
CA ARG A 62 -4.84 9.35 8.47
C ARG A 62 -3.48 8.81 8.87
N ALA A 63 -2.68 8.36 7.90
CA ALA A 63 -1.35 7.83 8.17
C ALA A 63 -0.45 8.87 8.85
N TYR A 64 -0.37 10.08 8.30
CA TYR A 64 0.45 11.17 8.86
C TYR A 64 -0.05 11.68 10.21
N ALA A 65 -1.35 11.59 10.51
CA ALA A 65 -1.88 11.97 11.82
C ALA A 65 -1.37 11.09 12.98
N TYR A 66 -1.01 9.83 12.69
CA TYR A 66 -0.60 8.86 13.71
C TYR A 66 0.85 8.39 13.58
N ALA A 67 1.53 8.72 12.46
CA ALA A 67 2.93 8.40 12.24
C ALA A 67 3.84 9.13 13.23
N SER A 68 4.92 8.46 13.64
CA SER A 68 6.03 9.07 14.36
C SER A 68 6.83 10.03 13.48
N ALA A 69 7.69 10.85 14.08
CA ALA A 69 8.57 11.74 13.32
C ALA A 69 9.57 10.93 12.47
N GLU A 70 10.05 9.82 13.01
CA GLU A 70 10.97 8.88 12.37
C GLU A 70 10.35 8.24 11.12
N LEU A 71 9.09 7.80 11.21
CA LEU A 71 8.38 7.23 10.06
C LEU A 71 8.09 8.29 8.99
N VAL A 72 7.75 9.52 9.41
CA VAL A 72 7.56 10.65 8.48
C VAL A 72 8.86 10.99 7.76
N GLU A 73 10.01 10.97 8.46
CA GLU A 73 11.32 11.17 7.84
C GLU A 73 11.65 10.04 6.87
N HIS A 74 11.43 8.77 7.28
CA HIS A 74 11.61 7.61 6.41
C HIS A 74 10.82 7.73 5.10
N TRP A 75 9.56 8.18 5.16
CA TRP A 75 8.72 8.36 3.96
C TRP A 75 9.19 9.45 3.00
N ARG A 76 10.13 10.33 3.39
CA ARG A 76 10.72 11.30 2.47
C ARG A 76 11.65 10.65 1.44
N THR A 77 12.35 9.59 1.85
CA THR A 77 13.31 8.87 1.00
C THR A 77 12.75 7.54 0.51
N HIS A 78 11.79 6.96 1.23
CA HIS A 78 11.11 5.72 0.91
C HIS A 78 9.59 5.94 0.88
N PRO A 79 9.03 6.49 -0.21
CA PRO A 79 7.63 6.87 -0.26
C PRO A 79 6.69 5.70 0.06
N ARG A 80 5.65 5.99 0.86
CA ARG A 80 4.60 5.02 1.18
C ARG A 80 3.95 4.50 -0.12
N PRO A 81 3.82 3.18 -0.31
CA PRO A 81 3.22 2.62 -1.52
C PRO A 81 1.73 2.95 -1.61
N VAL A 82 1.26 3.25 -2.83
CA VAL A 82 -0.15 3.56 -3.15
C VAL A 82 -0.61 2.66 -4.27
N PHE A 83 -1.74 1.96 -4.08
CA PHE A 83 -2.22 0.96 -5.05
C PHE A 83 -2.49 1.57 -6.42
N GLN A 84 -3.12 2.76 -6.49
CA GLN A 84 -3.38 3.40 -7.79
C GLN A 84 -2.11 3.68 -8.60
N VAL A 85 -1.02 4.09 -7.93
CA VAL A 85 0.27 4.34 -8.59
C VAL A 85 0.89 3.02 -9.06
N PHE A 86 0.83 2.00 -8.21
CA PHE A 86 1.32 0.66 -8.53
C PHE A 86 0.57 0.02 -9.71
N GLU A 87 -0.76 0.13 -9.70
CA GLU A 87 -1.67 -0.35 -10.74
C GLU A 87 -1.41 0.38 -12.05
N ALA A 88 -1.36 1.71 -12.05
CA ALA A 88 -1.09 2.51 -13.25
C ALA A 88 0.27 2.17 -13.88
N ALA A 89 1.31 1.94 -13.07
CA ALA A 89 2.63 1.55 -13.57
C ALA A 89 2.68 0.15 -14.20
N ARG A 90 1.69 -0.70 -13.91
CA ARG A 90 1.55 -2.08 -14.44
C ARG A 90 0.39 -2.23 -15.42
N PHE A 91 -0.32 -1.15 -15.66
CA PHE A 91 -1.37 -1.08 -16.64
C PHE A 91 -0.75 -0.87 -18.02
N ASP A 92 -0.91 -1.86 -18.88
CA ASP A 92 -0.58 -1.75 -20.30
C ASP A 92 -1.86 -1.32 -21.06
N PRO A 93 -1.96 -0.08 -21.53
CA PRO A 93 -3.14 0.41 -22.25
C PRO A 93 -3.31 -0.28 -23.61
N ASP A 94 -2.24 -0.85 -24.16
CA ASP A 94 -2.20 -1.45 -25.50
C ASP A 94 -2.25 -2.98 -25.47
N GLY A 95 -2.52 -3.59 -24.29
CA GLY A 95 -2.58 -5.03 -24.03
C GLY A 95 -3.74 -5.76 -24.74
N GLY A 96 -3.85 -5.56 -26.06
CA GLY A 96 -4.88 -6.05 -26.93
C GLY A 96 -5.01 -7.57 -26.86
N VAL A 97 -6.23 -8.00 -26.59
CA VAL A 97 -6.71 -9.35 -26.92
C VAL A 97 -7.15 -9.32 -28.38
N TRP A 98 -6.28 -9.77 -29.28
CA TRP A 98 -6.68 -10.15 -30.64
C TRP A 98 -7.13 -11.62 -30.65
#